data_AF-A0A2D6ZSG3-F1
#
_entry.id   AF-A0A2D6ZSG3-F1
#
_cell.length_a   1.000
_cell.length_b   1.000
_cell.length_c   1.000
_cell.angle_alpha   90.00
_cell.angle_beta   90.00
_cell.angle_gamma   90.00
#
_symmetry.space_group_name_H-M   'P 1'
#
loop_
_entity.id
_entity.type
_entity.pdbx_description
1 polymer ?
#
loop_
_entity_poly.entity_id
_entity_poly.type
_entity_poly.pdbx_seq_one_letter_code
_entity_poly.pdbx_strand_id
1 'polypeptide(L)'
;MVDQLFFVRTVKNKIIKTFNFLFLLFFSMPLISNDHIQFVLGINDLPIFNKMKNMPESLVIFDTNEGRFVKTQISGNETLANATLYYSEILPNLGWEKIEDKKFKREKELLNVKYHIKDGLLHITFSVLSK
;
A
#
# COMPACT_ATOMS: atom_id res chain seq x y z
N MET A 1 -18.57 36.06 -57.51
CA MET A 1 -17.86 36.66 -56.37
C MET A 1 -18.26 35.87 -55.14
N VAL A 2 -17.45 34.88 -54.74
CA VAL A 2 -17.80 33.96 -53.65
C VAL A 2 -17.65 34.69 -52.32
N ASP A 3 -18.73 34.75 -51.55
CA ASP A 3 -18.80 35.50 -50.29
C ASP A 3 -17.75 35.04 -49.27
N GLN A 4 -16.79 35.92 -48.98
CA GLN A 4 -15.74 35.71 -47.96
C GLN A 4 -16.33 35.41 -46.57
N LEU A 5 -17.56 35.89 -46.30
CA LEU A 5 -18.29 35.62 -45.06
C LEU A 5 -18.64 34.14 -44.85
N PHE A 6 -18.85 33.37 -45.93
CA PHE A 6 -19.20 31.95 -45.85
C PHE A 6 -17.99 31.08 -45.44
N PHE A 7 -16.80 31.43 -45.94
CA PHE A 7 -15.55 30.73 -45.61
C PHE A 7 -15.20 30.90 -44.13
N VAL A 8 -15.32 32.11 -43.58
CA VAL A 8 -15.01 32.41 -42.17
C VAL A 8 -15.93 31.65 -41.20
N ARG A 9 -17.24 31.59 -41.47
CA ARG A 9 -18.19 30.81 -40.63
C ARG A 9 -17.89 29.31 -40.63
N THR A 10 -17.50 28.77 -41.78
CA THR A 10 -17.24 27.33 -41.94
C THR A 10 -15.97 26.91 -41.19
N VAL A 11 -14.90 27.71 -41.27
CA VAL A 11 -13.63 27.46 -40.56
C VAL A 11 -13.82 27.58 -39.04
N LYS A 12 -14.55 28.60 -38.56
CA LYS A 12 -14.82 28.82 -37.14
C LYS A 12 -15.58 27.65 -36.50
N ASN A 13 -16.60 27.13 -37.17
CA ASN A 13 -17.38 25.99 -36.67
C ASN A 13 -16.60 24.67 -36.69
N LYS A 14 -15.67 24.49 -37.63
CA LYS A 14 -14.79 23.30 -37.68
C LYS A 14 -13.78 23.32 -36.53
N ILE A 15 -13.16 24.47 -36.26
CA ILE A 15 -12.21 24.68 -35.15
C ILE A 15 -12.89 24.50 -33.79
N ILE A 16 -14.10 25.04 -33.60
CA ILE A 16 -14.88 24.88 -32.36
C ILE A 16 -15.24 23.40 -32.14
N LYS A 17 -15.65 22.67 -33.19
CA LYS A 17 -15.97 21.24 -33.08
C LYS A 17 -14.74 20.39 -32.78
N THR A 18 -13.59 20.65 -33.40
CA THR A 18 -12.34 19.94 -33.08
C THR A 18 -11.85 20.25 -31.68
N PHE A 19 -12.02 21.49 -31.21
CA PHE A 19 -11.66 21.88 -29.85
C PHE A 19 -12.56 21.20 -28.80
N ASN A 20 -13.88 21.15 -29.03
CA ASN A 20 -14.81 20.42 -28.17
C ASN A 20 -14.58 18.90 -28.21
N PHE A 21 -14.23 18.35 -29.37
CA PHE A 21 -13.90 16.92 -29.50
C PHE A 21 -12.62 16.58 -28.73
N LEU A 22 -11.60 17.44 -28.78
CA LEU A 22 -10.35 17.27 -28.04
C LEU A 22 -10.58 17.43 -26.52
N PHE A 23 -11.47 18.33 -26.11
CA PHE A 23 -11.84 18.55 -24.70
C PHE A 23 -12.61 17.35 -24.12
N LEU A 24 -13.53 16.75 -24.88
CA LEU A 24 -14.26 15.54 -24.48
C LEU A 24 -13.36 14.30 -24.36
N LEU A 25 -12.28 14.23 -25.15
CA LEU A 25 -11.27 13.16 -25.07
C LEU A 25 -10.33 13.29 -23.87
N PHE A 26 -10.10 14.51 -23.39
CA PHE A 26 -9.31 14.75 -22.17
C PHE A 26 -10.12 14.49 -20.89
N PHE A 27 -11.45 14.68 -20.93
CA PHE A 27 -12.32 14.47 -19.79
C PHE A 27 -12.65 12.98 -19.51
N SER A 28 -12.33 12.07 -20.43
CA SER A 28 -12.57 10.64 -20.26
C SER A 28 -11.40 9.88 -19.62
N MET A 29 -10.31 10.56 -19.23
CA MET A 29 -9.23 9.90 -18.51
C MET A 29 -9.74 9.37 -17.17
N PRO A 30 -9.69 8.05 -16.91
CA PRO A 30 -10.00 7.53 -15.60
C PRO A 30 -8.99 8.09 -14.60
N LEU A 31 -9.46 8.57 -13.45
CA LEU A 31 -8.61 8.86 -12.31
C LEU A 31 -7.90 7.56 -11.93
N ILE A 32 -6.59 7.47 -12.20
CA ILE A 32 -5.78 6.38 -11.69
C ILE A 32 -5.70 6.57 -10.17
N SER A 33 -6.45 5.76 -9.43
CA SER A 33 -6.31 5.69 -7.98
C SER A 33 -4.89 5.20 -7.66
N ASN A 34 -4.08 6.06 -7.06
CA ASN A 34 -2.79 5.66 -6.52
C ASN A 34 -3.07 4.95 -5.20
N ASP A 35 -3.07 3.62 -5.20
CA ASP A 35 -3.18 2.87 -3.95
C ASP A 35 -1.86 3.07 -3.20
N HIS A 36 -1.86 4.02 -2.26
CA HIS A 36 -0.68 4.35 -1.49
C HIS A 36 -0.26 3.12 -0.69
N ILE A 37 1.01 2.72 -0.80
CA ILE A 37 1.57 1.66 0.03
C ILE A 37 1.38 2.05 1.50
N GLN A 38 0.61 1.25 2.22
CA GLN A 38 0.40 1.41 3.66
C GLN A 38 1.42 0.58 4.43
N PHE A 39 1.83 1.08 5.58
CA PHE A 39 2.80 0.42 6.45
C PHE A 39 2.16 -0.02 7.76
N VAL A 40 2.72 -1.09 8.33
CA VAL A 40 2.34 -1.65 9.62
C VAL A 40 2.64 -0.62 10.71
N LEU A 41 1.64 -0.29 11.51
CA LEU A 41 1.72 0.77 12.50
C LEU A 41 2.76 0.42 13.58
N GLY A 42 3.75 1.29 13.76
CA GLY A 42 4.89 1.09 14.67
C GLY A 42 6.15 0.49 14.00
N ILE A 43 6.05 0.02 12.76
CA ILE A 43 7.16 -0.54 11.97
C ILE A 43 7.15 0.13 10.58
N ASN A 44 7.85 1.25 10.47
CA ASN A 44 7.67 2.24 9.39
C ASN A 44 8.02 1.77 7.97
N ASP A 45 8.69 0.63 7.84
CA ASP A 45 9.20 0.08 6.58
C ASP A 45 8.58 -1.27 6.23
N LEU A 46 7.69 -1.79 7.09
CA LEU A 46 7.01 -3.05 6.86
C LEU A 46 5.67 -2.79 6.18
N PRO A 47 5.48 -3.15 4.89
CA PRO A 47 4.23 -2.92 4.19
C PRO A 47 3.10 -3.82 4.73
N ILE A 48 1.89 -3.29 4.64
CA ILE A 48 0.67 -4.06 4.91
C ILE A 48 0.43 -5.03 3.74
N PHE A 49 0.05 -6.25 4.06
CA PHE A 49 -0.36 -7.22 3.07
C PHE A 49 -1.75 -6.89 2.49
N ASN A 50 -1.83 -6.64 1.18
CA ASN A 50 -3.06 -6.40 0.43
C ASN A 50 -3.98 -5.36 1.10
N LYS A 51 -5.26 -5.71 1.34
CA LYS A 51 -6.28 -4.83 1.93
C LYS A 51 -6.45 -5.03 3.43
N MET A 52 -5.47 -5.67 4.09
CA MET A 52 -5.46 -5.75 5.55
C MET A 52 -5.39 -4.35 6.15
N LYS A 53 -5.78 -4.21 7.41
CA LYS A 53 -5.82 -2.93 8.11
C LYS A 53 -5.08 -3.03 9.42
N ASN A 54 -4.39 -1.95 9.78
CA ASN A 54 -3.86 -1.79 11.12
C ASN A 54 -4.98 -1.88 12.16
N MET A 55 -4.64 -2.44 13.32
CA MET A 55 -5.46 -2.48 14.53
C MET A 55 -4.79 -1.56 15.56
N PRO A 56 -5.05 -0.24 15.56
CA PRO A 56 -4.35 0.72 16.43
C PRO A 56 -4.41 0.37 17.92
N GLU A 57 -5.49 -0.27 18.36
CA GLU A 57 -5.70 -0.75 19.72
C GLU A 57 -4.73 -1.87 20.13
N SER A 58 -4.08 -2.53 19.17
CA SER A 58 -3.10 -3.59 19.40
C SER A 58 -1.66 -3.07 19.52
N LEU A 59 -1.43 -1.78 19.20
CA LEU A 59 -0.10 -1.19 19.25
C LEU A 59 0.36 -1.08 20.71
N VAL A 60 1.51 -1.70 20.98
CA VAL A 60 2.24 -1.58 22.23
C VAL A 60 3.67 -1.21 21.89
N ILE A 61 4.15 -0.09 22.43
CA ILE A 61 5.54 0.36 22.31
C ILE A 61 6.10 0.52 23.71
N PHE A 62 7.24 -0.12 23.97
CA PHE A 62 8.03 0.07 25.17
C PHE A 62 9.44 0.50 24.78
N ASP A 63 9.84 1.69 25.22
CA ASP A 63 11.17 2.24 25.01
C ASP A 63 11.94 2.28 26.32
N THR A 64 13.18 1.81 26.31
CA THR A 64 14.09 1.79 27.45
C THR A 64 15.49 2.23 27.02
N ASN A 65 16.37 2.49 27.99
CA ASN A 65 17.77 2.82 27.70
C ASN A 65 18.53 1.65 27.03
N GLU A 66 18.03 0.43 27.16
CA GLU A 66 18.67 -0.80 26.64
C GLU A 66 18.06 -1.29 25.32
N GLY A 67 17.00 -0.64 24.84
CA GLY A 67 16.32 -1.07 23.62
C GLY A 67 14.86 -0.67 23.53
N ARG A 68 14.26 -1.06 22.40
CA ARG A 68 12.88 -0.76 22.01
C ARG A 68 12.13 -2.04 21.68
N PHE A 69 10.91 -2.15 22.18
CA PHE A 69 9.99 -3.22 21.85
C PHE A 69 8.72 -2.65 21.22
N VAL A 70 8.35 -3.17 20.05
CA VAL A 70 7.11 -2.84 19.35
C VAL A 70 6.32 -4.11 19.13
N LYS A 71 5.04 -4.12 19.49
CA LYS A 71 4.07 -5.15 19.13
C LYS A 71 2.85 -4.49 18.51
N THR A 72 2.37 -5.05 17.40
CA THR A 72 1.27 -4.47 16.63
C THR A 72 0.58 -5.55 15.81
N GLN A 73 -0.65 -5.32 15.42
CA GLN A 73 -1.45 -6.26 14.63
C GLN A 73 -2.07 -5.59 13.41
N ILE A 74 -2.20 -6.38 12.35
CA ILE A 74 -3.07 -6.09 11.21
C ILE A 74 -4.11 -7.20 11.08
N SER A 75 -5.30 -6.88 10.59
CA SER A 75 -6.33 -7.86 10.31
C SER A 75 -7.02 -7.63 8.96
N GLY A 76 -7.57 -8.70 8.38
CA GLY A 76 -8.27 -8.63 7.11
C GLY A 76 -8.82 -9.96 6.64
N ASN A 77 -9.61 -9.92 5.58
CA ASN A 77 -10.19 -11.09 4.94
C ASN A 77 -9.19 -11.68 3.92
N GLU A 78 -8.13 -12.28 4.45
CA GLU A 78 -7.03 -12.85 3.67
C GLU A 78 -6.71 -14.28 4.12
N THR A 79 -6.01 -15.04 3.28
CA THR A 79 -5.62 -16.41 3.63
C THR A 79 -4.26 -16.44 4.34
N LEU A 80 -4.12 -17.36 5.30
CA LEU A 80 -2.85 -17.62 5.99
C LEU A 80 -1.72 -17.92 5.00
N ALA A 81 -2.01 -18.71 3.97
CA ALA A 81 -1.03 -19.13 2.97
C ALA A 81 -0.48 -17.93 2.19
N ASN A 82 -1.34 -17.05 1.69
CA ASN A 82 -0.92 -15.89 0.92
C ASN A 82 -0.14 -14.89 1.79
N ALA A 83 -0.59 -14.66 3.02
CA ALA A 83 0.11 -13.77 3.95
C ALA A 83 1.49 -14.32 4.35
N THR A 84 1.59 -15.65 4.54
CA THR A 84 2.87 -16.29 4.85
C THR A 84 3.83 -16.19 3.68
N LEU A 85 3.36 -16.47 2.46
CA LEU A 85 4.15 -16.36 1.24
C LEU A 85 4.65 -14.92 1.05
N TYR A 86 3.74 -13.94 1.11
CA TYR A 86 4.06 -12.53 0.97
C TYR A 86 5.19 -12.09 1.90
N TYR A 87 5.04 -12.28 3.21
CA TYR A 87 6.07 -11.86 4.17
C TYR A 87 7.37 -12.65 4.02
N SER A 88 7.32 -13.93 3.59
CA SER A 88 8.53 -14.70 3.32
C SER A 88 9.33 -14.19 2.12
N GLU A 89 8.66 -13.58 1.13
CA GLU A 89 9.29 -13.02 -0.07
C GLU A 89 9.77 -11.58 0.14
N ILE A 90 8.99 -10.75 0.83
CA ILE A 90 9.30 -9.32 0.96
C ILE A 90 10.33 -9.02 2.06
N LEU A 91 10.33 -9.77 3.16
CA LEU A 91 11.19 -9.48 4.31
C LEU A 91 12.69 -9.53 3.94
N PRO A 92 13.18 -10.56 3.21
CA PRO A 92 14.57 -10.57 2.72
C PRO A 92 14.95 -9.33 1.90
N ASN A 93 14.04 -8.84 1.06
CA ASN A 93 14.26 -7.65 0.24
C ASN A 93 14.33 -6.35 1.08
N LEU A 94 13.79 -6.37 2.30
CA LEU A 94 13.83 -5.27 3.27
C LEU A 94 15.00 -5.42 4.27
N GLY A 95 15.94 -6.34 4.00
CA GLY A 95 17.13 -6.59 4.82
C GLY A 95 16.90 -7.51 6.02
N TRP A 96 15.72 -8.14 6.11
CA TRP A 96 15.44 -9.12 7.17
C TRP A 96 15.92 -10.51 6.79
N GLU A 97 16.93 -10.99 7.50
CA GLU A 97 17.47 -12.34 7.35
C GLU A 97 16.61 -13.35 8.11
N LYS A 98 16.16 -14.41 7.43
CA LYS A 98 15.41 -15.49 8.09
C LYS A 98 16.34 -16.31 8.97
N ILE A 99 16.04 -16.36 10.27
CA ILE A 99 16.80 -17.16 11.25
C ILE A 99 16.05 -18.42 11.70
N GLU A 100 14.72 -18.39 11.68
CA GLU A 100 13.84 -19.52 12.00
C GLU A 100 12.50 -19.34 11.26
N ASP A 101 11.58 -20.31 11.36
CA ASP A 101 10.22 -20.10 10.88
C ASP A 101 9.61 -18.86 11.54
N LYS A 102 9.19 -17.90 10.71
CA LYS A 102 8.56 -16.63 11.10
C LYS A 102 9.39 -15.74 12.03
N LYS A 103 10.69 -16.01 12.18
CA LYS A 103 11.63 -15.15 12.90
C LYS A 103 12.71 -14.64 11.96
N PHE A 104 12.93 -13.35 12.04
CA PHE A 104 13.87 -12.65 11.18
C PHE A 104 14.76 -11.73 12.01
N LYS A 105 15.96 -11.47 11.50
CA LYS A 105 16.92 -10.56 12.10
C LYS A 105 17.34 -9.51 11.09
N ARG A 106 17.46 -8.27 11.52
CA ARG A 106 18.04 -7.18 10.73
C ARG A 106 18.90 -6.33 11.65
N GLU A 107 20.21 -6.34 11.42
CA GLU A 107 21.18 -5.69 12.31
C GLU A 107 21.01 -6.13 13.79
N LYS A 108 20.52 -5.23 14.66
CA LYS A 108 20.23 -5.48 16.08
C LYS A 108 18.74 -5.69 16.37
N GLU A 109 17.91 -5.77 15.34
CA GLU A 109 16.48 -5.99 15.43
C GLU A 109 16.13 -7.47 15.24
N LEU A 110 15.19 -7.95 16.05
CA LEU A 110 14.57 -9.27 15.92
C LEU A 110 13.08 -9.10 15.67
N LEU A 111 12.61 -9.56 14.52
CA LEU A 111 11.21 -9.57 14.12
C LEU A 111 10.63 -10.98 14.30
N ASN A 112 9.47 -11.07 14.92
CA ASN A 112 8.65 -12.27 15.01
C ASN A 112 7.27 -12.01 14.40
N VAL A 113 6.81 -12.91 13.54
CA VAL A 113 5.52 -12.83 12.86
C VAL A 113 4.62 -13.98 13.32
N LYS A 114 3.45 -13.67 13.87
CA LYS A 114 2.47 -14.69 14.29
C LYS A 114 1.15 -14.50 13.57
N TYR A 115 0.57 -15.60 13.14
CA TYR A 115 -0.70 -15.62 12.43
C TYR A 115 -1.77 -16.29 13.28
N HIS A 116 -2.98 -15.74 13.30
CA HIS A 116 -4.12 -16.32 14.01
C HIS A 116 -5.41 -15.98 13.27
N ILE A 117 -6.38 -16.89 13.27
CA ILE A 117 -7.71 -16.64 12.73
C ILE A 117 -8.62 -16.32 13.90
N LYS A 118 -9.32 -15.19 13.83
CA LYS A 118 -10.29 -14.77 14.85
C LYS A 118 -11.46 -14.08 14.15
N ASP A 119 -12.68 -14.49 14.50
CA ASP A 119 -13.94 -13.96 13.93
C ASP A 119 -13.99 -14.07 12.40
N GLY A 120 -13.41 -15.14 11.84
CA GLY A 120 -13.34 -15.37 10.40
C GLY A 120 -12.33 -14.51 9.64
N LEU A 121 -11.59 -13.64 10.34
CA LEU A 121 -10.54 -12.80 9.77
C LEU A 121 -9.16 -13.36 10.12
N LEU A 122 -8.20 -13.15 9.21
CA LEU A 122 -6.79 -13.37 9.51
C LEU A 122 -6.25 -12.17 10.27
N HIS A 123 -5.57 -12.44 11.36
CA HIS A 123 -4.83 -11.47 12.15
C HIS A 123 -3.34 -11.83 12.15
N ILE A 124 -2.50 -10.84 11.89
CA ILE A 124 -1.05 -10.99 11.87
C ILE A 124 -0.46 -10.09 12.93
N THR A 125 0.28 -10.67 13.86
CA THR A 125 0.96 -9.98 14.94
C THR A 125 2.43 -9.87 14.60
N PHE A 126 2.94 -8.65 14.59
CA PHE A 126 4.35 -8.37 14.49
C PHE A 126 4.89 -8.03 15.87
N SER A 127 6.08 -8.51 16.17
CA SER A 127 6.81 -8.13 17.37
C SER A 127 8.26 -7.87 16.99
N VAL A 128 8.72 -6.65 17.21
CA VAL A 128 10.09 -6.21 16.95
C VAL A 128 10.76 -5.90 18.28
N LEU A 129 11.93 -6.49 18.49
CA LEU A 129 12.83 -6.16 19.59
C LEU A 129 14.12 -5.59 19.01
N SER A 130 14.42 -4.34 19.31
CA SER A 130 15.65 -3.65 18.91
C SER A 130 16.53 -3.45 20.14
N LYS A 131 17.80 -3.86 20.05
CA LYS A 131 18.83 -3.71 21.10
C LYS A 131 19.90 -2.70 20.72
#